data_AF-A0A2M9N5I2-F1
#
_entry.id   AF-A0A2M9N5I2-F1
#
_cell.length_a   1.000
_cell.length_b   1.000
_cell.length_c   1.000
_cell.angle_alpha   90.00
_cell.angle_beta   90.00
_cell.angle_gamma   90.00
#
_symmetry.space_group_name_H-M   'P 1'
#
loop_
_entity.id
_entity.type
_entity.pdbx_description
1 polymer ?
#
loop_
_entity_poly.entity_id
_entity_poly.type
_entity_poly.pdbx_seq_one_letter_code
_entity_poly.pdbx_strand_id
1 'polypeptide(L)'
;MLSHIFSSALLAMALSLDGFGAGVTYGLRKTRIPLLSVLIISLCSGLVLGASMQAGALLQRFLSPSVASVIGAAILILLGLWSLYQQVRRKNESDVQPVSNRDISQSLMETKAADYQVKSRREVNTAGQEHVQRAVFSLEIPKIGIVIQILRSPSKADLDDSGSISPWEAMWLGIALSLDAFGAGLGAAMLGFSPLGTAAIVSLFSGIFLVLGMRVGLRFASKGGMRFISYLPAFLLIVMGIMKLL
;
A
#
# COMPACT_ATOMS: atom_id res chain seq x y z
N MET A 1 23.75 22.48 8.49
CA MET A 1 22.27 22.50 8.64
C MET A 1 21.57 22.29 7.31
N LEU A 2 21.77 23.14 6.30
CA LEU A 2 21.09 23.03 4.99
C LEU A 2 21.22 21.64 4.32
N SER A 3 22.41 21.03 4.41
CA SER A 3 22.69 19.67 3.94
C SER A 3 21.79 18.59 4.57
N HIS A 4 21.55 18.64 5.88
CA HIS A 4 20.68 17.68 6.55
C HIS A 4 19.21 17.86 6.16
N ILE A 5 18.75 19.11 6.05
CA ILE A 5 17.39 19.43 5.61
C ILE A 5 17.17 18.95 4.17
N PHE A 6 18.14 19.18 3.28
CA PHE A 6 18.11 18.70 1.90
C PHE A 6 18.02 17.18 1.83
N SER A 7 18.87 16.46 2.56
CA SER A 7 18.83 14.98 2.58
C SER A 7 17.55 14.43 3.20
N SER A 8 17.01 15.05 4.27
CA SER A 8 15.71 14.67 4.85
C SER A 8 14.55 14.95 3.90
N ALA A 9 14.60 16.03 3.13
CA ALA A 9 13.60 16.36 2.11
C ALA A 9 13.65 15.39 0.92
N LEU A 10 14.84 14.95 0.50
CA LEU A 10 15.02 13.95 -0.55
C LEU A 10 14.48 12.58 -0.13
N LEU A 11 14.77 12.14 1.10
CA LEU A 11 14.14 10.96 1.72
C LEU A 11 12.61 11.13 1.80
N ALA A 12 12.12 12.28 2.26
CA ALA A 12 10.69 12.54 2.38
C ALA A 12 9.97 12.49 1.03
N MET A 13 10.60 12.99 -0.03
CA MET A 13 10.10 12.86 -1.39
C MET A 13 10.09 11.39 -1.85
N ALA A 14 11.15 10.62 -1.56
CA ALA A 14 11.23 9.20 -1.90
C ALA A 14 10.08 8.39 -1.27
N LEU A 15 9.81 8.60 0.02
CA LEU A 15 8.75 7.91 0.75
C LEU A 15 7.34 8.37 0.37
N SER A 16 7.15 9.67 0.13
CA SER A 16 5.81 10.21 -0.15
C SER A 16 5.31 9.88 -1.56
N LEU A 17 6.15 9.29 -2.42
CA LEU A 17 5.81 8.95 -3.79
C LEU A 17 4.90 7.73 -3.96
N ASP A 18 4.90 6.73 -3.09
CA ASP A 18 3.83 5.70 -3.17
C ASP A 18 2.51 6.26 -2.61
N GLY A 19 2.57 7.20 -1.66
CA GLY A 19 1.41 8.03 -1.30
C GLY A 19 0.87 8.87 -2.46
N PHE A 20 1.75 9.37 -3.34
CA PHE A 20 1.35 9.96 -4.61
C PHE A 20 0.74 8.91 -5.56
N GLY A 21 1.31 7.70 -5.67
CA GLY A 21 0.77 6.60 -6.46
C GLY A 21 -0.62 6.13 -6.02
N ALA A 22 -0.83 6.00 -4.71
CA ALA A 22 -2.13 5.77 -4.09
C ALA A 22 -3.10 6.93 -4.40
N GLY A 23 -2.69 8.18 -4.17
CA GLY A 23 -3.47 9.37 -4.48
C GLY A 23 -3.91 9.44 -5.95
N VAL A 24 -2.99 9.14 -6.88
CA VAL A 24 -3.29 9.01 -8.31
C VAL A 24 -4.32 7.92 -8.56
N THR A 25 -4.19 6.76 -7.92
CA THR A 25 -5.13 5.64 -8.07
C THR A 25 -6.54 6.02 -7.62
N TYR A 26 -6.70 6.74 -6.51
CA TYR A 26 -8.01 7.27 -6.07
C TYR A 26 -8.52 8.38 -6.99
N GLY A 27 -7.65 9.27 -7.45
CA GLY A 27 -8.00 10.33 -8.41
C GLY A 27 -8.51 9.79 -9.74
N LEU A 28 -7.91 8.72 -10.26
CA LEU A 28 -8.37 8.02 -11.47
C LEU A 28 -9.77 7.40 -11.30
N ARG A 29 -10.07 6.92 -10.09
CA ARG A 29 -11.38 6.35 -9.71
C ARG A 29 -12.44 7.41 -9.39
N LYS A 30 -12.06 8.68 -9.29
CA LYS A 30 -12.90 9.82 -8.90
C LYS A 30 -13.43 9.78 -7.45
N THR A 31 -12.94 8.86 -6.61
CA THR A 31 -13.17 8.85 -5.15
C THR A 31 -12.59 10.13 -4.54
N ARG A 32 -13.32 10.77 -3.61
CA ARG A 32 -12.83 11.96 -2.89
C ARG A 32 -12.25 11.59 -1.54
N ILE A 33 -11.01 11.99 -1.27
CA ILE A 33 -10.46 11.95 0.09
C ILE A 33 -10.69 13.33 0.74
N PRO A 34 -11.54 13.46 1.78
CA PRO A 34 -11.73 14.72 2.48
C PRO A 34 -10.46 15.11 3.25
N LEU A 35 -10.26 16.41 3.50
CA LEU A 35 -9.03 16.92 4.12
C LEU A 35 -8.74 16.32 5.51
N LEU A 36 -9.77 15.96 6.28
CA LEU A 36 -9.61 15.26 7.55
C LEU A 36 -9.00 13.87 7.37
N SER A 37 -9.45 13.11 6.36
CA SER A 37 -8.89 11.80 6.01
C SER A 37 -7.45 11.90 5.49
N VAL A 38 -7.13 12.94 4.71
CA VAL A 38 -5.74 13.24 4.32
C VAL A 38 -4.87 13.49 5.55
N LEU A 39 -5.35 14.32 6.49
CA LEU A 39 -4.62 14.67 7.71
C LEU A 39 -4.36 13.43 8.59
N ILE A 40 -5.35 12.54 8.71
CA ILE A 40 -5.24 11.24 9.39
C ILE A 40 -4.17 10.36 8.74
N ILE A 41 -4.17 10.23 7.40
CA ILE A 41 -3.18 9.44 6.66
C ILE A 41 -1.78 10.00 6.90
N SER A 42 -1.57 11.32 6.72
CA SER A 42 -0.25 11.95 6.92
C SER A 42 0.26 11.82 8.36
N LEU A 43 -0.61 11.98 9.36
CA LEU A 43 -0.24 11.84 10.76
C LEU A 43 0.11 10.40 11.08
N CYS A 44 -0.66 9.43 10.58
CA CYS A 44 -0.37 8.01 10.72
C CYS A 44 0.98 7.64 10.09
N SER A 45 1.25 8.06 8.85
CA SER A 45 2.55 7.85 8.19
C SER A 45 3.71 8.43 9.01
N GLY A 46 3.56 9.66 9.51
CA GLY A 46 4.55 10.32 10.35
C GLY A 46 4.81 9.59 11.68
N LEU A 47 3.76 9.09 12.33
CA LEU A 47 3.86 8.33 13.58
C LEU A 47 4.55 6.97 13.37
N VAL A 48 4.17 6.22 12.33
CA VAL A 48 4.79 4.91 12.02
C VAL A 48 6.25 5.08 11.63
N LEU A 49 6.58 6.08 10.80
CA LEU A 49 7.97 6.40 10.46
C LEU A 49 8.75 6.84 11.70
N GLY A 50 8.20 7.72 12.54
CA GLY A 50 8.85 8.19 13.76
C GLY A 50 9.12 7.06 14.76
N ALA A 51 8.17 6.14 14.93
CA ALA A 51 8.33 4.94 15.74
C ALA A 51 9.42 4.01 15.17
N SER A 52 9.44 3.81 13.85
CA SER A 52 10.50 3.03 13.19
C SER A 52 11.89 3.66 13.37
N MET A 53 11.99 4.97 13.15
CA MET A 53 13.24 5.70 13.36
C MET A 53 13.69 5.64 14.83
N GLN A 54 12.76 5.66 15.78
CA GLN A 54 13.08 5.52 17.20
C GLN A 54 13.59 4.12 17.55
N ALA A 55 13.03 3.07 16.92
CA ALA A 55 13.53 1.70 17.02
C ALA A 55 14.91 1.53 16.36
N GLY A 56 15.15 2.13 15.19
CA GLY A 56 16.44 2.12 14.50
C GLY A 56 17.53 2.86 15.29
N ALA A 57 17.19 3.98 15.93
CA ALA A 57 18.09 4.71 16.82
C ALA A 57 18.37 3.96 18.13
N LEU A 58 17.45 3.11 18.60
CA LEU A 58 17.71 2.19 19.71
C LEU A 58 18.67 1.07 19.28
N LEU A 59 18.45 0.51 18.09
CA LEU A 59 19.29 -0.54 17.50
C LEU A 59 20.73 -0.06 17.24
N GLN A 60 20.91 1.20 16.83
CA GLN A 60 22.22 1.86 16.72
C GLN A 60 23.03 1.83 18.03
N ARG A 61 22.40 1.81 19.21
CA ARG A 61 23.15 1.76 20.49
C ARG A 61 23.88 0.43 20.71
N PHE A 62 23.48 -0.62 20.00
CA PHE A 62 24.09 -1.96 20.06
C PHE A 62 25.04 -2.24 18.88
N LEU A 63 25.19 -1.30 17.94
CA LEU A 63 25.94 -1.48 16.70
C LEU A 63 27.04 -0.42 16.57
N SER A 64 28.18 -0.80 15.99
CA SER A 64 29.20 0.17 15.59
C SER A 64 28.63 1.17 14.56
N PRO A 65 28.91 2.49 14.65
CA PRO A 65 28.37 3.48 13.73
C PRO A 65 28.59 3.16 12.24
N SER A 66 29.76 2.61 11.89
CA SER A 66 30.06 2.19 10.52
C SER A 66 29.18 1.03 10.05
N VAL A 67 28.99 0.03 10.92
CA VAL A 67 28.13 -1.14 10.64
C VAL A 67 26.67 -0.70 10.52
N ALA A 68 26.22 0.20 11.40
CA ALA A 68 24.88 0.76 11.32
C ALA A 68 24.65 1.52 10.01
N SER A 69 25.59 2.36 9.58
CA SER A 69 25.47 3.10 8.31
C SER A 69 25.40 2.17 7.10
N VAL A 70 26.23 1.12 7.04
CA VAL A 70 26.20 0.13 5.96
C VAL A 70 24.87 -0.65 5.95
N ILE A 71 24.39 -1.10 7.10
CA ILE A 71 23.08 -1.78 7.21
C ILE A 71 21.95 -0.83 6.76
N GLY A 72 21.97 0.43 7.19
CA GLY A 72 20.94 1.42 6.84
C GLY A 72 20.88 1.70 5.34
N ALA A 73 22.03 1.84 4.68
CA ALA A 73 22.09 1.97 3.22
C ALA A 73 21.65 0.68 2.50
N ALA A 74 22.07 -0.48 2.99
CA ALA A 74 21.67 -1.78 2.44
C ALA A 74 20.15 -1.98 2.51
N ILE A 75 19.50 -1.60 3.62
CA ILE A 75 18.03 -1.64 3.75
C ILE A 75 17.35 -0.79 2.67
N LEU A 76 17.79 0.45 2.46
CA LEU A 76 17.21 1.34 1.44
C LEU A 76 17.40 0.81 0.02
N ILE A 77 18.60 0.32 -0.30
CA ILE A 77 18.92 -0.27 -1.61
C ILE A 77 18.07 -1.53 -1.86
N LEU A 78 17.95 -2.42 -0.87
CA LEU A 78 17.15 -3.64 -0.98
C LEU A 78 15.66 -3.34 -1.15
N LEU A 79 15.10 -2.38 -0.40
CA LEU A 79 13.70 -1.96 -0.56
C LEU A 79 13.45 -1.33 -1.94
N GLY A 80 14.36 -0.49 -2.41
CA GLY A 80 14.27 0.11 -3.74
C GLY A 80 14.35 -0.93 -4.87
N LEU A 81 15.30 -1.85 -4.80
CA LEU A 81 15.44 -2.95 -5.76
C LEU A 81 14.24 -3.91 -5.73
N TRP A 82 13.71 -4.23 -4.55
CA TRP A 82 12.52 -5.06 -4.39
C TRP A 82 11.27 -4.41 -5.01
N SER A 83 11.05 -3.12 -4.74
CA SER A 83 9.96 -2.35 -5.33
C SER A 83 10.08 -2.29 -6.85
N LEU A 84 11.28 -2.03 -7.37
CA LEU A 84 11.56 -2.03 -8.82
C LEU A 84 11.27 -3.39 -9.45
N TYR A 85 11.76 -4.48 -8.86
CA TYR A 85 11.52 -5.84 -9.33
C TYR A 85 10.02 -6.19 -9.37
N GLN A 86 9.28 -5.86 -8.30
CA GLN A 86 7.84 -6.11 -8.24
C GLN A 86 7.07 -5.37 -9.35
N GLN A 87 7.45 -4.12 -9.65
CA GLN A 87 6.82 -3.33 -10.72
C GLN A 87 7.16 -3.83 -12.12
N VAL A 88 8.41 -4.21 -12.37
CA VAL A 88 8.82 -4.82 -13.66
C VAL A 88 8.11 -6.16 -13.86
N ARG A 89 7.96 -6.97 -12.81
CA ARG A 89 7.28 -8.28 -12.91
C ARG A 89 5.78 -8.15 -13.16
N ARG A 90 5.10 -7.18 -12.53
CA ARG A 90 3.68 -6.84 -12.81
C ARG A 90 3.42 -6.45 -14.27
N LYS A 91 4.41 -5.89 -14.97
CA LYS A 91 4.29 -5.54 -16.39
C LYS A 91 4.13 -6.78 -17.29
N ASN A 92 4.81 -7.88 -16.98
CA ASN A 92 4.73 -9.12 -17.79
C ASN A 92 3.39 -9.87 -17.65
N GLU A 93 2.66 -9.70 -16.54
CA GLU A 93 1.29 -10.24 -16.42
C GLU A 93 0.25 -9.39 -17.17
N SER A 94 0.62 -8.18 -17.60
CA SER A 94 -0.28 -7.24 -18.29
C SER A 94 -0.22 -7.33 -19.83
N ASP A 95 0.63 -8.20 -20.39
CA ASP A 95 0.83 -8.37 -21.84
C ASP A 95 0.21 -9.68 -22.38
N VAL A 96 -0.72 -10.27 -21.64
CA VAL A 96 -1.57 -11.39 -22.08
C VAL A 96 -3.02 -10.92 -22.19
N GLN A 97 -3.36 -10.30 -23.32
CA GLN A 97 -4.73 -10.14 -23.80
C GLN A 97 -4.74 -10.30 -25.34
N PRO A 98 -5.81 -10.83 -25.96
CA PRO A 98 -7.15 -11.01 -25.40
C PRO A 98 -7.61 -12.47 -25.26
N VAL A 99 -8.58 -12.70 -24.37
CA VAL A 99 -9.49 -13.87 -24.52
C VAL A 99 -10.23 -13.68 -25.84
N SER A 100 -10.14 -14.67 -26.72
CA SER A 100 -10.77 -14.61 -28.04
C SER A 100 -12.29 -14.63 -27.90
N ASN A 101 -13.01 -13.97 -28.81
CA ASN A 101 -14.48 -13.95 -28.83
C ASN A 101 -15.12 -15.31 -29.23
N ARG A 102 -14.38 -16.42 -29.08
CA ARG A 102 -14.82 -17.80 -29.32
C ARG A 102 -15.28 -18.49 -28.04
N ASP A 103 -14.67 -18.18 -26.90
CA ASP A 103 -14.88 -18.92 -25.64
C ASP A 103 -16.22 -18.57 -24.96
N ILE A 104 -16.74 -17.36 -25.22
CA ILE A 104 -18.05 -16.90 -24.75
C ILE A 104 -19.19 -17.68 -25.47
N SER A 105 -19.01 -18.05 -26.74
CA SER A 105 -20.02 -18.81 -27.49
C SER A 105 -20.14 -20.27 -27.05
N GLN A 106 -19.04 -20.90 -26.62
CA GLN A 106 -19.05 -22.30 -26.15
C GLN A 106 -19.62 -22.42 -24.72
N SER A 107 -19.17 -21.58 -23.79
CA SER A 107 -19.64 -21.58 -22.39
C SER A 107 -21.15 -21.28 -22.24
N LEU A 108 -21.71 -20.45 -23.12
CA LEU A 108 -23.16 -20.18 -23.16
C LEU A 108 -24.01 -21.35 -23.68
N MET A 109 -23.45 -22.30 -24.43
CA MET A 109 -24.15 -23.50 -24.89
C MET A 109 -24.12 -24.62 -23.86
N GLU A 110 -23.01 -24.81 -23.15
CA GLU A 110 -22.86 -25.86 -22.14
C GLU A 110 -23.73 -25.59 -20.90
N THR A 111 -23.80 -24.33 -20.46
CA THR A 111 -24.58 -23.93 -19.28
C THR A 111 -26.09 -24.14 -19.47
N LYS A 112 -26.63 -23.93 -20.68
CA LYS A 112 -28.07 -24.12 -20.97
C LYS A 112 -28.51 -25.59 -20.98
N ALA A 113 -27.58 -26.54 -21.13
CA ALA A 113 -27.89 -27.97 -21.08
C ALA A 113 -27.93 -28.52 -19.64
N ALA A 114 -27.06 -28.02 -18.76
CA ALA A 114 -26.95 -28.49 -17.37
C ALA A 114 -28.15 -28.06 -16.49
N ASP A 115 -28.67 -26.85 -16.71
CA ASP A 115 -29.77 -26.24 -15.93
C ASP A 115 -31.11 -27.00 -16.08
N TYR A 116 -31.21 -27.91 -17.06
CA TYR A 116 -32.43 -28.68 -17.34
C TYR A 116 -32.48 -30.06 -16.65
N GLN A 117 -31.36 -30.59 -16.13
CA GLN A 117 -31.32 -31.96 -15.55
C GLN A 117 -31.31 -32.02 -14.02
N VAL A 118 -30.76 -31.03 -13.32
CA VAL A 118 -30.62 -31.09 -11.85
C VAL A 118 -31.96 -30.88 -11.13
N LYS A 119 -32.92 -30.20 -11.76
CA LYS A 119 -34.24 -29.84 -11.18
C LYS A 119 -35.21 -31.02 -11.00
N SER A 120 -34.83 -32.25 -11.35
CA SER A 120 -35.76 -33.40 -11.44
C SER A 120 -35.31 -34.67 -10.67
N ARG A 121 -34.32 -34.57 -9.77
CA ARG A 121 -33.81 -35.75 -9.05
C ARG A 121 -33.62 -35.57 -7.54
N ARG A 122 -34.72 -35.85 -6.82
CA ARG A 122 -34.77 -36.49 -5.48
C ARG A 122 -34.31 -35.59 -4.31
N GLU A 123 -35.12 -35.20 -3.32
CA GLU A 123 -36.34 -35.80 -2.73
C GLU A 123 -36.20 -37.30 -2.39
N VAL A 124 -36.43 -37.65 -1.11
CA VAL A 124 -36.28 -38.99 -0.51
C VAL A 124 -34.84 -39.37 -0.11
N ASN A 125 -34.43 -38.96 1.11
CA ASN A 125 -34.07 -39.89 2.19
C ASN A 125 -33.89 -39.17 3.55
N THR A 126 -34.35 -39.81 4.62
CA THR A 126 -34.50 -39.23 5.98
C THR A 126 -33.64 -40.00 7.00
N ALA A 127 -33.36 -39.32 8.13
CA ALA A 127 -32.92 -39.83 9.45
C ALA A 127 -31.40 -39.94 9.72
N GLY A 128 -30.98 -39.38 10.87
CA GLY A 128 -29.74 -39.84 11.53
C GLY A 128 -28.85 -38.80 12.22
N GLN A 129 -29.26 -38.35 13.41
CA GLN A 129 -28.40 -37.95 14.55
C GLN A 129 -27.85 -36.51 14.67
N GLU A 130 -27.60 -36.16 15.94
CA GLU A 130 -27.65 -34.82 16.51
C GLU A 130 -26.31 -34.33 17.08
N HIS A 131 -26.25 -33.01 17.32
CA HIS A 131 -25.52 -32.35 18.41
C HIS A 131 -24.05 -32.74 18.69
N VAL A 132 -23.15 -31.89 18.20
CA VAL A 132 -22.23 -31.20 19.12
C VAL A 132 -22.26 -29.69 18.83
N GLN A 133 -23.24 -28.99 19.42
CA GLN A 133 -23.16 -27.54 19.56
C GLN A 133 -22.04 -27.21 20.57
N ARG A 134 -20.84 -26.86 20.09
CA ARG A 134 -19.95 -25.98 20.87
C ARG A 134 -20.34 -24.54 20.57
N ALA A 135 -21.24 -24.03 21.40
CA ALA A 135 -21.54 -22.61 21.44
C ALA A 135 -20.30 -21.81 21.92
N VAL A 136 -20.31 -20.51 21.60
CA VAL A 136 -19.40 -19.45 22.11
C VAL A 136 -17.90 -19.64 21.76
N PHE A 137 -17.24 -18.78 20.98
CA PHE A 137 -17.47 -17.35 20.74
C PHE A 137 -17.47 -16.99 19.25
N SER A 138 -18.62 -16.61 18.71
CA SER A 138 -18.69 -15.78 17.50
C SER A 138 -18.41 -14.33 17.87
N LEU A 139 -17.15 -13.99 18.11
CA LEU A 139 -16.68 -12.60 18.12
C LEU A 139 -16.61 -12.09 16.67
N GLU A 140 -17.77 -12.05 16.01
CA GLU A 140 -18.00 -11.23 14.82
C GLU A 140 -17.92 -9.77 15.24
N ILE A 141 -16.69 -9.26 15.29
CA ILE A 141 -16.45 -7.84 15.18
C ILE A 141 -16.36 -7.58 13.67
N PRO A 142 -17.42 -7.12 12.97
CA PRO A 142 -17.38 -6.88 11.52
C PRO A 142 -16.25 -5.91 11.14
N LYS A 143 -15.83 -5.06 12.08
CA LYS A 143 -14.68 -4.16 11.94
C LYS A 143 -13.35 -4.88 11.67
N ILE A 144 -13.13 -6.10 12.14
CA ILE A 144 -11.87 -6.85 11.94
C ILE A 144 -11.79 -7.52 10.57
N GLY A 145 -12.90 -8.01 10.02
CA GLY A 145 -12.94 -8.49 8.63
C GLY A 145 -12.53 -7.38 7.64
N ILE A 146 -13.06 -6.18 7.87
CA ILE A 146 -12.70 -4.95 7.16
C ILE A 146 -11.18 -4.67 7.23
N VAL A 147 -10.54 -4.73 8.41
CA VAL A 147 -9.08 -4.53 8.54
C VAL A 147 -8.27 -5.46 7.65
N ILE A 148 -8.56 -6.76 7.71
CA ILE A 148 -7.84 -7.79 6.96
C ILE A 148 -8.01 -7.55 5.45
N GLN A 149 -9.18 -7.07 5.03
CA GLN A 149 -9.49 -6.77 3.64
C GLN A 149 -8.74 -5.52 3.12
N ILE A 150 -8.59 -4.46 3.93
CA ILE A 150 -7.79 -3.27 3.57
C ILE A 150 -6.31 -3.64 3.45
N LEU A 151 -5.76 -4.39 4.41
CA LEU A 151 -4.37 -4.86 4.35
C LEU A 151 -4.11 -5.77 3.13
N ARG A 152 -5.12 -6.50 2.67
CA ARG A 152 -5.04 -7.35 1.46
C ARG A 152 -5.18 -6.56 0.15
N SER A 153 -5.72 -5.34 0.17
CA SER A 153 -5.99 -4.55 -1.05
C SER A 153 -5.97 -3.04 -0.78
N PRO A 154 -4.79 -2.47 -0.42
CA PRO A 154 -4.67 -1.05 -0.07
C PRO A 154 -4.97 -0.08 -1.22
N SER A 155 -5.10 -0.56 -2.46
CA SER A 155 -5.56 0.21 -3.63
C SER A 155 -7.09 0.29 -3.79
N LYS A 156 -7.84 -0.30 -2.84
CA LYS A 156 -9.32 -0.26 -2.70
C LYS A 156 -9.68 0.02 -1.24
N ALA A 157 -9.37 1.22 -0.76
CA ALA A 157 -9.66 1.62 0.64
C ALA A 157 -11.07 2.23 0.82
N ASP A 158 -11.71 2.63 -0.27
CA ASP A 158 -13.14 2.91 -0.37
C ASP A 158 -13.83 1.54 -0.34
N LEU A 159 -14.32 1.11 0.83
CA LEU A 159 -14.88 -0.23 1.08
C LEU A 159 -16.40 -0.24 1.18
N ASP A 160 -17.01 0.91 1.52
CA ASP A 160 -18.46 1.08 1.49
C ASP A 160 -18.99 1.57 0.13
N ASP A 161 -18.11 1.72 -0.86
CA ASP A 161 -18.36 2.27 -2.21
C ASP A 161 -19.11 3.62 -2.16
N SER A 162 -18.95 4.40 -1.07
CA SER A 162 -19.57 5.72 -0.90
C SER A 162 -18.98 6.78 -1.83
N GLY A 163 -17.81 6.50 -2.43
CA GLY A 163 -17.05 7.47 -3.21
C GLY A 163 -16.34 8.51 -2.34
N SER A 164 -16.30 8.33 -1.02
CA SER A 164 -15.58 9.20 -0.08
C SER A 164 -14.86 8.42 1.01
N ILE A 165 -13.54 8.58 1.14
CA ILE A 165 -12.77 7.83 2.15
C ILE A 165 -13.09 8.37 3.55
N SER A 166 -13.74 7.54 4.37
CA SER A 166 -14.08 7.85 5.76
C SER A 166 -12.81 7.98 6.64
N PRO A 167 -12.90 8.64 7.81
CA PRO A 167 -11.78 8.73 8.75
C PRO A 167 -11.21 7.37 9.18
N TRP A 168 -12.04 6.31 9.22
CA TRP A 168 -11.62 4.98 9.63
C TRP A 168 -10.87 4.24 8.52
N GLU A 169 -11.38 4.28 7.29
CA GLU A 169 -10.67 3.76 6.10
C GLU A 169 -9.35 4.50 5.88
N ALA A 170 -9.33 5.81 6.14
CA ALA A 170 -8.13 6.63 6.08
C ALA A 170 -7.06 6.19 7.09
N MET A 171 -7.44 5.77 8.30
CA MET A 171 -6.49 5.20 9.27
C MET A 171 -5.84 3.92 8.71
N TRP A 172 -6.64 2.99 8.18
CA TRP A 172 -6.11 1.73 7.65
C TRP A 172 -5.30 1.88 6.36
N LEU A 173 -5.73 2.78 5.47
CA LEU A 173 -4.94 3.19 4.30
C LEU A 173 -3.61 3.80 4.74
N GLY A 174 -3.61 4.69 5.75
CA GLY A 174 -2.40 5.28 6.31
C GLY A 174 -1.44 4.24 6.91
N ILE A 175 -1.97 3.24 7.64
CA ILE A 175 -1.17 2.13 8.16
C ILE A 175 -0.55 1.33 7.01
N ALA A 176 -1.36 0.91 6.03
CA ALA A 176 -0.87 0.11 4.90
C ALA A 176 0.20 0.85 4.06
N LEU A 177 -0.01 2.16 3.83
CA LEU A 177 0.87 3.09 3.12
C LEU A 177 2.06 3.60 3.97
N SER A 178 2.24 3.07 5.18
CA SER A 178 3.39 3.41 6.05
C SER A 178 4.26 2.21 6.37
N LEU A 179 3.86 1.02 5.92
CA LEU A 179 4.59 -0.23 6.15
C LEU A 179 5.87 -0.32 5.29
N ASP A 180 5.84 0.26 4.09
CA ASP A 180 7.00 0.49 3.23
C ASP A 180 7.96 1.53 3.85
N ALA A 181 7.39 2.63 4.36
CA ALA A 181 8.10 3.68 5.07
C ALA A 181 8.71 3.19 6.39
N PHE A 182 8.15 2.15 7.04
CA PHE A 182 8.72 1.56 8.24
C PHE A 182 10.14 1.04 8.00
N GLY A 183 10.35 0.22 6.96
CA GLY A 183 11.69 -0.32 6.65
C GLY A 183 12.69 0.80 6.33
N ALA A 184 12.25 1.79 5.54
CA ALA A 184 13.09 2.94 5.20
C ALA A 184 13.37 3.87 6.39
N GLY A 185 12.46 3.98 7.36
CA GLY A 185 12.67 4.70 8.62
C GLY A 185 13.74 4.06 9.48
N LEU A 186 13.76 2.72 9.57
CA LEU A 186 14.81 1.98 10.27
C LEU A 186 16.17 2.29 9.62
N GLY A 187 16.26 2.18 8.29
CA GLY A 187 17.46 2.51 7.54
C GLY A 187 17.89 3.98 7.67
N ALA A 188 16.94 4.92 7.64
CA ALA A 188 17.21 6.35 7.80
C ALA A 188 17.75 6.70 9.20
N ALA A 189 17.18 6.14 10.27
CA ALA A 189 17.75 6.31 11.61
C ALA A 189 19.19 5.78 11.66
N MET A 190 19.43 4.58 11.10
CA MET A 190 20.75 3.96 11.03
C MET A 190 21.78 4.78 10.22
N LEU A 191 21.32 5.60 9.25
CA LEU A 191 22.11 6.58 8.48
C LEU A 191 22.29 7.94 9.16
N GLY A 192 21.84 8.10 10.41
CA GLY A 192 22.02 9.30 11.23
C GLY A 192 21.01 10.43 10.98
N PHE A 193 19.84 10.12 10.40
CA PHE A 193 18.76 11.11 10.25
C PHE A 193 18.04 11.37 11.58
N SER A 194 17.67 12.62 11.85
CA SER A 194 16.96 12.98 13.08
C SER A 194 15.53 12.43 13.07
N PRO A 195 15.11 11.62 14.08
CA PRO A 195 13.79 10.97 14.06
C PRO A 195 12.62 11.95 13.98
N LEU A 196 12.55 12.91 14.91
CA LEU A 196 11.45 13.87 14.99
C LEU A 196 11.38 14.82 13.79
N GLY A 197 12.54 15.35 13.36
CA GLY A 197 12.61 16.27 12.23
C GLY A 197 12.25 15.61 10.90
N THR A 198 12.76 14.39 10.67
CA THR A 198 12.43 13.63 9.46
C THR A 198 10.98 13.19 9.47
N ALA A 199 10.45 12.66 10.58
CA ALA A 199 9.04 12.28 10.71
C ALA A 199 8.07 13.45 10.44
N ALA A 200 8.37 14.65 10.93
CA ALA A 200 7.57 15.84 10.65
C ALA A 200 7.57 16.24 9.16
N ILE A 201 8.74 16.20 8.51
CA ILE A 201 8.86 16.50 7.07
C ILE A 201 8.13 15.44 6.24
N VAL A 202 8.28 14.14 6.55
CA VAL A 202 7.57 13.07 5.81
C VAL A 202 6.05 13.13 6.02
N SER A 203 5.58 13.43 7.24
CA SER A 203 4.16 13.65 7.50
C SER A 203 3.58 14.76 6.60
N LEU A 204 4.25 15.92 6.56
CA LEU A 204 3.87 17.03 5.70
C LEU A 204 3.88 16.64 4.21
N PHE A 205 4.96 16.01 3.75
CA PHE A 205 5.11 15.61 2.34
C PHE A 205 4.07 14.55 1.94
N SER A 206 3.78 13.57 2.80
CA SER A 206 2.78 12.51 2.56
C SER A 206 1.40 13.11 2.28
N GLY A 207 0.94 14.05 3.12
CA GLY A 207 -0.34 14.74 2.89
C GLY A 207 -0.36 15.56 1.59
N ILE A 208 0.72 16.29 1.31
CA ILE A 208 0.85 17.08 0.07
C ILE A 208 0.86 16.17 -1.17
N PHE A 209 1.66 15.10 -1.16
CA PHE A 209 1.82 14.18 -2.28
C PHE A 209 0.55 13.37 -2.54
N LEU A 210 -0.19 12.96 -1.51
CA LEU A 210 -1.50 12.33 -1.67
C LEU A 210 -2.49 13.26 -2.37
N VAL A 211 -2.55 14.54 -1.98
CA VAL A 211 -3.44 15.54 -2.59
C VAL A 211 -3.02 15.91 -4.02
N LEU A 212 -1.71 16.06 -4.27
CA LEU A 212 -1.19 16.25 -5.63
C LEU A 212 -1.48 15.03 -6.51
N GLY A 213 -1.28 13.82 -5.98
CA GLY A 213 -1.59 12.56 -6.65
C GLY A 213 -3.06 12.50 -7.07
N MET A 214 -3.99 12.79 -6.15
CA MET A 214 -5.42 12.86 -6.48
C MET A 214 -5.72 13.87 -7.60
N ARG A 215 -5.15 15.08 -7.53
CA ARG A 215 -5.35 16.12 -8.57
C ARG A 215 -4.79 15.68 -9.93
N VAL A 216 -3.66 14.98 -9.96
CA VAL A 216 -3.06 14.43 -11.17
C VAL A 216 -3.90 13.26 -11.70
N GLY A 217 -4.31 12.31 -10.85
CA GLY A 217 -5.20 11.22 -11.21
C GLY A 217 -6.51 11.70 -11.84
N LEU A 218 -7.18 12.67 -11.21
CA LEU A 218 -8.41 13.28 -11.74
C LEU A 218 -8.20 13.95 -13.12
N ARG A 219 -7.08 14.63 -13.33
CA ARG A 219 -6.76 15.30 -14.62
C ARG A 219 -6.35 14.35 -15.73
N PHE A 220 -5.68 13.25 -15.39
CA PHE A 220 -5.15 12.28 -16.36
C PHE A 220 -6.06 11.05 -16.55
N ALA A 221 -7.23 11.01 -15.92
CA ALA A 221 -8.22 9.92 -16.08
C ALA A 221 -8.65 9.64 -17.53
N SER A 222 -8.44 10.56 -18.47
CA SER A 222 -8.71 10.35 -19.92
C SER A 222 -7.47 10.06 -20.77
N LYS A 223 -6.25 10.10 -20.21
CA LYS A 223 -4.99 9.88 -20.95
C LYS A 223 -4.09 8.91 -20.16
N GLY A 224 -4.01 7.66 -20.61
CA GLY A 224 -3.35 6.53 -19.93
C GLY A 224 -1.82 6.57 -19.80
N GLY A 225 -1.21 7.76 -19.72
CA GLY A 225 0.25 7.98 -19.67
C GLY A 225 0.91 7.82 -18.29
N MET A 226 0.20 7.35 -17.27
CA MET A 226 0.65 7.37 -15.87
C MET A 226 1.78 6.36 -15.54
N ARG A 227 2.18 5.51 -16.48
CA ARG A 227 3.02 4.31 -16.24
C ARG A 227 4.44 4.59 -15.72
N PHE A 228 4.99 5.78 -15.98
CA PHE A 228 6.36 6.12 -15.57
C PHE A 228 6.47 6.48 -14.08
N ILE A 229 5.39 7.00 -13.49
CA ILE A 229 5.37 7.56 -12.13
C ILE A 229 5.62 6.48 -11.07
N SER A 230 5.17 5.25 -11.31
CA SER A 230 5.33 4.13 -10.36
C SER A 230 6.79 3.81 -10.05
N TYR A 231 7.70 3.94 -11.02
CA TYR A 231 9.11 3.57 -10.85
C TYR A 231 9.94 4.59 -10.05
N LEU A 232 9.39 5.81 -9.87
CA LEU A 232 10.08 6.95 -9.27
C LEU A 232 10.46 6.75 -7.77
N PRO A 233 9.58 6.25 -6.87
CA PRO A 233 9.98 5.95 -5.48
C PRO A 233 11.12 4.94 -5.37
N ALA A 234 11.05 3.86 -6.16
CA ALA A 234 12.07 2.81 -6.16
C ALA A 234 13.45 3.35 -6.57
N PHE A 235 13.50 4.20 -7.61
CA PHE A 235 14.72 4.85 -8.06
C PHE A 235 15.31 5.79 -6.99
N LEU A 236 14.48 6.63 -6.34
CA LEU A 236 14.98 7.55 -5.31
C LEU A 236 15.53 6.83 -4.06
N LEU A 237 14.95 5.71 -3.65
CA LEU A 237 15.47 4.90 -2.54
C LEU A 237 16.86 4.31 -2.85
N ILE A 238 17.06 3.82 -4.08
CA ILE A 238 18.37 3.31 -4.54
C ILE A 238 19.41 4.44 -4.57
N VAL A 239 19.07 5.58 -5.18
CA VAL A 239 19.97 6.74 -5.25
C VAL A 239 20.35 7.24 -3.86
N MET A 240 19.38 7.36 -2.95
CA MET A 240 19.64 7.80 -1.58
C MET A 240 20.56 6.83 -0.82
N GLY A 241 20.34 5.52 -0.95
CA GLY A 241 21.19 4.51 -0.31
C GLY A 241 22.63 4.55 -0.82
N ILE A 242 22.82 4.70 -2.13
CA ILE A 242 24.15 4.85 -2.76
C ILE A 242 24.84 6.15 -2.33
N MET A 243 24.12 7.29 -2.33
CA MET A 243 24.61 8.59 -1.87
C MET A 243 25.05 8.64 -0.39
N LYS A 244 24.75 7.59 0.38
CA LYS A 244 25.13 7.46 1.79
C LYS A 244 26.22 6.41 2.06
N LEU A 245 26.66 5.69 1.02
CA LEU A 245 27.82 4.79 1.04
C LEU A 245 29.07 5.42 0.42
N LEU A 246 28.88 6.44 -0.42
CA LEU A 246 29.92 7.35 -0.95
C LEU A 246 30.22 8.47 0.06
#